data_AF-Q8J1L1-F1
#
_entry.id   AF-Q8J1L1-F1
#
_cell.length_a   1.000
_cell.length_b   1.000
_cell.length_c   1.000
_cell.angle_alpha   90.00
_cell.angle_beta   90.00
_cell.angle_gamma   90.00
#
_symmetry.space_group_name_H-M   'P 1'
#
loop_
_entity.id
_entity.type
_entity.pdbx_description
1 polymer ?
#
loop_
_entity_poly.entity_id
_entity_poly.type
_entity_poly.pdbx_seq_one_letter_code
_entity_poly.pdbx_strand_id
1 'polypeptide(L)'
;MKFLTIASSAILALAVGTEMAHAAECSKAYYQCGGKNWDGPTCCESGSTCVDYPDNPFYSQCVPNENLTSTNKSSHKTTTTESAKKTTTTKGSKKTTTTEASKKTTTTEASKKTTTTEASKKTTTTTKKASTSTSSSSSSASTNYSAVSGGASGNGETTRYWDCCKPSCSWPGKADVTSPVGSCNKDGKTLADNNTQNGCVGGSSYTCNDNQPWVVSDDLAYGFAAASISGGSEATWCCACFELTFTSTAVKGKKMVVQVTNTGSDLGSNTGAHFDLQMPGGGVGIYNGCATQWGAPTDGWGARYGGVSSASDCSNLPSALQAGCKWRFGWFKNADNPTMTYKQVTCPKAITAKSGCSRK
;
A
#
# COMPACT_ATOMS: atom_id res chain seq x y z
N MET A 1 -46.35 -12.74 68.27
CA MET A 1 -46.28 -11.34 67.81
C MET A 1 -45.08 -10.65 68.44
N LYS A 2 -44.04 -10.40 67.65
CA LYS A 2 -43.16 -9.21 67.72
C LYS A 2 -42.07 -9.38 66.65
N PHE A 3 -42.25 -8.61 65.58
CA PHE A 3 -41.28 -8.37 64.53
C PHE A 3 -40.07 -7.64 65.11
N LEU A 4 -38.87 -7.94 64.61
CA LEU A 4 -37.81 -6.94 64.53
C LEU A 4 -36.91 -7.26 63.31
N THR A 5 -37.21 -6.57 62.22
CA THR A 5 -36.37 -6.34 61.04
C THR A 5 -35.18 -5.44 61.41
N ILE A 6 -33.96 -5.80 61.00
CA ILE A 6 -32.83 -4.85 60.91
C ILE A 6 -32.15 -5.04 59.55
N ALA A 7 -31.90 -3.89 58.93
CA ALA A 7 -31.77 -3.64 57.51
C ALA A 7 -30.42 -4.03 56.88
N SER A 8 -30.48 -4.39 55.60
CA SER A 8 -29.36 -4.43 54.66
C SER A 8 -28.72 -3.06 54.49
N SER A 9 -27.43 -2.96 54.80
CA SER A 9 -26.59 -1.83 54.38
C SER A 9 -26.12 -2.06 52.95
N ALA A 10 -26.82 -1.47 51.97
CA ALA A 10 -26.33 -1.31 50.61
C ALA A 10 -25.30 -0.17 50.58
N ILE A 11 -24.04 -0.50 50.38
CA ILE A 11 -22.99 0.48 50.09
C ILE A 11 -23.16 0.90 48.62
N LEU A 12 -23.70 2.10 48.43
CA LEU A 12 -23.80 2.76 47.13
C LEU A 12 -22.41 3.27 46.75
N ALA A 13 -21.66 2.49 45.96
CA ALA A 13 -20.42 2.94 45.35
C ALA A 13 -20.76 3.97 44.25
N LEU A 14 -20.46 5.25 44.50
CA LEU A 14 -20.44 6.27 43.46
C LEU A 14 -19.30 5.96 42.48
N ALA A 15 -19.65 5.39 41.33
CA ALA A 15 -18.77 5.32 40.18
C ALA A 15 -18.56 6.74 39.64
N VAL A 16 -17.42 7.34 39.95
CA VAL A 16 -16.96 8.57 39.32
C VAL A 16 -16.56 8.20 37.89
N GLY A 17 -17.43 8.49 36.92
CA GLY A 17 -17.15 8.30 35.51
C GLY A 17 -15.98 9.20 35.11
N THR A 18 -14.80 8.62 34.94
CA THR A 18 -13.72 9.26 34.19
C THR A 18 -14.09 9.19 32.71
N GLU A 19 -14.78 10.22 32.21
CA GLU A 19 -14.78 10.51 30.78
C GLU A 19 -13.35 10.96 30.41
N MET A 20 -12.51 9.99 30.05
CA MET A 20 -11.29 10.28 29.32
C MET A 20 -11.70 10.80 27.95
N ALA A 21 -11.86 12.11 27.83
CA ALA A 21 -11.79 12.80 26.55
C ALA A 21 -10.40 12.48 25.96
N HIS A 22 -10.32 11.44 25.14
CA HIS A 22 -9.20 11.26 24.24
C HIS A 22 -9.14 12.53 23.40
N ALA A 23 -8.09 13.33 23.57
CA ALA A 23 -7.74 14.32 22.56
C ALA A 23 -7.55 13.51 21.27
N ALA A 24 -8.52 13.59 20.35
CA ALA A 24 -8.45 12.88 19.10
C ALA A 24 -7.23 13.41 18.34
N GLU A 25 -6.21 12.55 18.18
CA GLU A 25 -5.03 12.88 17.39
C GLU A 25 -5.50 13.24 15.97
N CYS A 26 -4.88 14.24 15.34
CA CYS A 26 -5.25 14.62 13.99
C CYS A 26 -5.04 13.47 13.00
N SER A 27 -5.89 13.42 11.99
CA SER A 27 -5.85 12.40 10.95
C SER A 27 -4.55 12.52 10.15
N LYS A 28 -3.95 11.37 9.82
CA LYS A 28 -2.67 11.30 9.09
C LYS A 28 -2.85 11.71 7.63
N ALA A 29 -1.75 11.97 6.92
CA ALA A 29 -1.78 12.23 5.49
C ALA A 29 -2.48 11.10 4.70
N TYR A 30 -3.38 11.47 3.80
CA TYR A 30 -4.30 10.65 3.00
C TYR A 30 -5.44 9.96 3.76
N TYR A 31 -5.65 10.26 5.04
CA TYR A 31 -6.74 9.69 5.82
C TYR A 31 -7.97 10.58 5.85
N GLN A 32 -9.12 9.98 6.17
CA GLN A 32 -10.38 10.72 6.28
C GLN A 32 -10.30 11.72 7.45
N CYS A 33 -10.76 12.94 7.21
CA CYS A 33 -10.78 14.04 8.17
C CYS A 33 -12.14 14.74 8.22
N GLY A 34 -13.16 14.16 7.58
CA GLY A 34 -14.46 14.80 7.46
C GLY A 34 -15.39 14.01 6.56
N GLY A 35 -16.56 14.59 6.35
CA GLY A 35 -17.67 13.98 5.62
C GLY A 35 -18.86 13.68 6.52
N LYS A 36 -20.03 13.52 5.88
CA LYS A 36 -21.28 13.19 6.56
C LYS A 36 -21.17 11.85 7.28
N ASN A 37 -21.56 11.82 8.56
CA ASN A 37 -21.48 10.67 9.47
C ASN A 37 -20.04 10.22 9.80
N TRP A 38 -19.05 11.11 9.65
CA TRP A 38 -17.70 10.87 10.14
C TRP A 38 -17.59 11.25 11.63
N ASP A 39 -17.29 10.26 12.47
CA ASP A 39 -17.11 10.44 13.93
C ASP A 39 -15.63 10.55 14.34
N GLY A 40 -14.71 10.54 13.37
CA GLY A 40 -13.27 10.60 13.61
C GLY A 40 -12.72 12.04 13.65
N PRO A 41 -11.37 12.19 13.64
CA PRO A 41 -10.73 13.50 13.71
C PRO A 41 -11.15 14.41 12.56
N THR A 42 -11.33 15.70 12.86
CA THR A 42 -11.64 16.75 11.88
C THR A 42 -10.44 17.65 11.53
N CYS A 43 -9.28 17.37 12.14
CA CYS A 43 -8.01 18.01 11.84
C CYS A 43 -7.06 17.04 11.15
N CYS A 44 -6.04 17.60 10.49
CA CYS A 44 -4.99 16.86 9.82
C CYS A 44 -3.64 17.10 10.48
N GLU A 45 -2.76 16.11 10.43
CA GLU A 45 -1.39 16.27 10.92
C GLU A 45 -0.66 17.37 10.15
N SER A 46 0.37 17.94 10.78
CA SER A 46 1.15 19.03 10.19
C SER A 46 1.70 18.65 8.81
N GLY A 47 1.58 19.55 7.84
CA GLY A 47 1.97 19.30 6.45
C GLY A 47 0.83 18.81 5.54
N SER A 48 -0.37 18.61 6.08
CA SER A 48 -1.56 18.24 5.30
C SER A 48 -2.78 19.10 5.67
N THR A 49 -3.74 19.21 4.73
CA THR A 49 -4.96 19.99 4.89
C THR A 49 -6.18 19.10 4.62
N CYS A 50 -7.25 19.26 5.41
CA CYS A 50 -8.50 18.56 5.17
C CYS A 50 -9.19 19.13 3.94
N VAL A 51 -9.31 18.33 2.88
CA VAL A 51 -9.93 18.70 1.61
C VAL A 51 -11.26 17.99 1.46
N ASP A 52 -12.30 18.77 1.18
CA ASP A 52 -13.62 18.28 0.80
C ASP A 52 -13.66 17.91 -0.68
N TYR A 53 -14.44 16.88 -1.02
CA TYR A 53 -14.68 16.48 -2.41
C TYR A 53 -16.10 16.92 -2.82
N PRO A 54 -16.26 17.89 -3.74
CA PRO A 54 -17.57 18.46 -4.09
C PRO A 54 -18.62 17.41 -4.52
N ASP A 55 -18.16 16.36 -5.20
CA ASP A 55 -19.02 15.26 -5.68
C ASP A 55 -19.23 14.15 -4.63
N ASN A 56 -18.74 14.33 -3.39
CA ASN A 56 -18.82 13.34 -2.32
C ASN A 56 -18.94 14.01 -0.94
N PRO A 57 -20.16 14.23 -0.43
CA PRO A 57 -20.36 14.83 0.88
C PRO A 57 -20.02 13.89 2.06
N PHE A 58 -19.72 12.62 1.80
CA PHE A 58 -19.45 11.61 2.83
C PHE A 58 -17.96 11.46 3.16
N TYR A 59 -17.08 12.17 2.44
CA TYR A 59 -15.65 11.98 2.56
C TYR A 59 -14.87 13.27 2.34
N SER A 60 -14.08 13.63 3.34
CA SER A 60 -13.01 14.64 3.24
C SER A 60 -11.70 13.97 3.62
N GLN A 61 -10.57 14.37 3.02
CA GLN A 61 -9.27 13.72 3.25
C GLN A 61 -8.18 14.72 3.60
N CYS A 62 -7.30 14.35 4.52
CA CYS A 62 -6.02 15.04 4.70
C CYS A 62 -5.17 14.86 3.47
N VAL A 63 -5.05 15.88 2.63
CA VAL A 63 -4.18 15.85 1.44
C VAL A 63 -2.88 16.57 1.79
N PRO A 64 -1.70 15.97 1.54
CA PRO A 64 -0.42 16.66 1.70
C PRO A 64 -0.39 17.99 0.95
N ASN A 65 0.13 19.04 1.58
CA ASN A 65 0.05 20.40 1.05
C ASN A 65 0.75 20.56 -0.30
N GLU A 66 1.80 19.78 -0.58
CA GLU A 66 2.48 19.73 -1.87
C GLU A 66 1.56 19.29 -3.02
N ASN A 67 0.58 18.42 -2.74
CA ASN A 67 -0.36 17.89 -3.72
C ASN A 67 -1.54 18.82 -4.01
N LEU A 68 -1.78 19.83 -3.17
CA LEU A 68 -2.84 20.82 -3.35
C LEU A 68 -2.52 21.81 -4.49
N THR A 69 -1.25 21.93 -4.85
CA THR A 69 -0.78 22.94 -5.82
C THR A 69 -0.92 22.52 -7.28
N SER A 70 -1.31 21.27 -7.55
CA SER A 70 -1.42 20.71 -8.91
C SER A 70 -2.74 21.00 -9.66
N THR A 71 -3.68 21.76 -9.08
CA THR A 71 -4.95 22.12 -9.74
C THR A 71 -4.99 23.51 -10.37
N ASN A 72 -3.91 24.31 -10.33
CA ASN A 72 -3.87 25.60 -11.02
C ASN A 72 -2.46 25.95 -11.52
N LYS A 73 -2.08 25.42 -12.68
CA LYS A 73 -0.98 25.98 -13.47
C LYS A 73 -1.48 26.48 -14.82
N SER A 74 -2.26 27.56 -14.78
CA SER A 74 -2.40 28.48 -15.90
C SER A 74 -1.76 29.82 -15.51
N SER A 75 -0.79 30.21 -16.33
CA SER A 75 -0.04 31.47 -16.38
C SER A 75 -0.55 32.63 -15.50
N HIS A 76 0.23 32.99 -14.47
CA HIS A 76 0.34 34.41 -14.14
C HIS A 76 1.73 34.81 -13.64
N LYS A 77 2.28 35.75 -14.42
CA LYS A 77 3.49 36.52 -14.24
C LYS A 77 3.58 37.09 -12.83
N THR A 78 4.63 36.74 -12.10
CA THR A 78 4.96 37.30 -10.78
C THR A 78 5.33 38.77 -10.92
N THR A 79 4.41 39.65 -10.59
CA THR A 79 4.72 41.06 -10.28
C THR A 79 5.08 41.13 -8.80
N THR A 80 6.32 41.50 -8.55
CA THR A 80 6.88 41.83 -7.23
C THR A 80 6.13 43.01 -6.63
N THR A 81 5.71 42.90 -5.37
CA THR A 81 5.43 44.07 -4.55
C THR A 81 5.89 43.80 -3.12
N GLU A 82 6.97 44.46 -2.75
CA GLU A 82 7.48 44.59 -1.40
C GLU A 82 6.43 45.17 -0.46
N SER A 83 6.32 44.60 0.74
CA SER A 83 5.94 45.39 1.91
C SER A 83 6.77 44.97 3.10
N ALA A 84 7.61 45.90 3.51
CA ALA A 84 8.54 45.80 4.60
C ALA A 84 7.83 45.82 5.96
N LYS A 85 8.25 44.97 6.90
CA LYS A 85 8.32 45.37 8.32
C LYS A 85 9.34 44.58 9.14
N LYS A 86 10.41 45.30 9.46
CA LYS A 86 11.09 45.44 10.76
C LYS A 86 11.76 44.21 11.41
N THR A 87 13.05 44.15 11.11
CA THR A 87 14.18 43.62 11.89
C THR A 87 14.10 43.89 13.39
N THR A 88 14.35 42.86 14.20
CA THR A 88 15.00 43.01 15.50
C THR A 88 16.08 41.93 15.62
N THR A 89 17.32 42.37 15.81
CA THR A 89 18.56 41.60 15.88
C THR A 89 18.92 41.23 17.32
N THR A 90 19.94 40.36 17.43
CA THR A 90 20.76 39.94 18.59
C THR A 90 20.36 38.58 19.18
N LYS A 91 21.27 37.65 19.53
CA LYS A 91 22.75 37.60 19.53
C LYS A 91 23.17 36.11 19.55
N GLY A 92 24.32 35.79 18.97
CA GLY A 92 24.78 34.41 18.79
C GLY A 92 25.45 33.75 20.00
N SER A 93 25.63 32.44 19.85
CA SER A 93 26.67 31.55 20.42
C SER A 93 26.24 30.13 20.04
N LYS A 94 27.09 29.12 19.84
CA LYS A 94 28.53 28.97 19.65
C LYS A 94 28.65 27.49 19.23
N LYS A 95 29.45 27.24 18.20
CA LYS A 95 30.02 25.96 17.80
C LYS A 95 30.25 25.00 18.97
N THR A 96 29.82 23.74 18.85
CA THR A 96 30.58 22.59 19.36
C THR A 96 30.32 21.39 18.46
N THR A 97 31.41 20.96 17.82
CA THR A 97 31.57 19.74 17.05
C THR A 97 32.02 18.67 18.03
N THR A 98 31.36 17.53 18.06
CA THR A 98 31.88 16.32 18.71
C THR A 98 31.69 15.14 17.77
N THR A 99 32.77 14.87 17.05
CA THR A 99 33.13 13.60 16.45
C THR A 99 33.37 12.59 17.57
N GLU A 100 32.74 11.42 17.50
CA GLU A 100 33.21 10.25 18.24
C GLU A 100 33.20 9.03 17.32
N ALA A 101 34.39 8.46 17.19
CA ALA A 101 34.71 7.26 16.43
C ALA A 101 35.32 6.23 17.39
N SER A 102 35.28 4.97 16.96
CA SER A 102 35.73 3.73 17.63
C SER A 102 34.58 2.99 18.35
N LYS A 103 34.46 1.67 18.27
CA LYS A 103 35.55 0.69 18.27
C LYS A 103 35.12 -0.63 17.62
N LYS A 104 35.93 -1.05 16.67
CA LYS A 104 36.09 -2.39 16.13
C LYS A 104 36.46 -3.37 17.26
N THR A 105 35.70 -4.46 17.41
CA THR A 105 36.13 -5.62 18.18
C THR A 105 36.19 -6.83 17.26
N THR A 106 37.42 -7.22 16.95
CA THR A 106 37.80 -8.50 16.37
C THR A 106 37.67 -9.58 17.44
N THR A 107 37.04 -10.71 17.14
CA THR A 107 37.37 -11.99 17.76
C THR A 107 37.49 -13.05 16.68
N THR A 108 38.63 -13.70 16.69
CA THR A 108 39.08 -14.80 15.85
C THR A 108 38.86 -16.14 16.56
N GLU A 109 38.96 -17.20 15.74
CA GLU A 109 39.07 -18.64 16.05
C GLU A 109 37.77 -19.45 16.01
N ALA A 110 37.75 -20.70 15.53
CA ALA A 110 38.55 -21.46 14.56
C ALA A 110 37.83 -22.81 14.39
N SER A 111 37.80 -23.30 13.15
CA SER A 111 37.73 -24.70 12.70
C SER A 111 37.07 -25.80 13.56
N LYS A 112 36.09 -26.49 12.96
CA LYS A 112 36.21 -27.96 12.76
C LYS A 112 35.55 -28.47 11.48
N LYS A 113 36.44 -28.89 10.58
CA LYS A 113 36.32 -29.81 9.45
C LYS A 113 35.57 -31.10 9.83
N THR A 114 34.63 -31.56 9.00
CA THR A 114 34.49 -32.98 8.65
C THR A 114 33.94 -33.11 7.23
N THR A 115 34.64 -33.96 6.49
CA THR A 115 34.50 -34.32 5.09
C THR A 115 33.63 -35.58 5.00
N THR A 116 32.70 -35.64 4.04
CA THR A 116 32.32 -36.91 3.41
C THR A 116 31.94 -36.65 1.96
N THR A 117 32.83 -37.09 1.08
CA THR A 117 32.69 -37.34 -0.34
C THR A 117 31.79 -38.54 -0.60
N GLU A 118 30.91 -38.46 -1.60
CA GLU A 118 30.73 -39.57 -2.54
C GLU A 118 30.22 -39.07 -3.90
N ALA A 119 30.98 -39.40 -4.95
CA ALA A 119 30.60 -39.34 -6.36
C ALA A 119 29.74 -40.57 -6.68
N SER A 120 28.81 -40.58 -7.61
CA SER A 120 28.97 -40.62 -9.07
C SER A 120 27.56 -40.91 -9.61
N LYS A 121 27.08 -40.42 -10.75
CA LYS A 121 27.38 -41.00 -12.07
C LYS A 121 26.77 -40.12 -13.17
N LYS A 122 27.65 -39.69 -14.06
CA LYS A 122 27.40 -39.06 -15.35
C LYS A 122 27.01 -40.13 -16.36
N THR A 123 25.92 -39.92 -17.11
CA THR A 123 25.70 -40.58 -18.40
C THR A 123 25.59 -39.50 -19.45
N THR A 124 26.53 -39.54 -20.39
CA THR A 124 26.63 -38.69 -21.57
C THR A 124 26.00 -39.43 -22.73
N THR A 125 25.05 -38.81 -23.40
CA THR A 125 24.66 -39.21 -24.76
C THR A 125 24.69 -37.96 -25.64
N THR A 126 25.70 -37.94 -26.49
CA THR A 126 25.92 -37.02 -27.60
C THR A 126 24.93 -37.29 -28.74
N THR A 127 24.27 -36.26 -29.26
CA THR A 127 23.89 -36.21 -30.69
C THR A 127 23.75 -34.77 -31.19
N LYS A 128 24.72 -34.40 -32.02
CA LYS A 128 24.64 -33.63 -33.28
C LYS A 128 23.88 -32.30 -33.34
N LYS A 129 24.70 -31.25 -33.35
CA LYS A 129 24.51 -29.91 -33.95
C LYS A 129 23.95 -29.99 -35.37
N ALA A 130 22.81 -29.33 -35.61
CA ALA A 130 22.40 -28.83 -36.91
C ALA A 130 22.13 -27.32 -36.77
N SER A 131 22.99 -26.55 -37.42
CA SER A 131 22.93 -25.11 -37.54
C SER A 131 21.89 -24.72 -38.58
N THR A 132 20.86 -23.99 -38.17
CA THR A 132 20.00 -23.24 -39.07
C THR A 132 19.91 -21.82 -38.54
N SER A 133 20.48 -20.91 -39.31
CA SER A 133 20.40 -19.47 -39.14
C SER A 133 18.95 -19.04 -39.35
N THR A 134 18.26 -18.74 -38.26
CA THR A 134 16.97 -18.05 -38.31
C THR A 134 17.16 -16.75 -37.57
N SER A 135 17.17 -15.68 -38.35
CA SER A 135 17.01 -14.28 -37.97
C SER A 135 16.13 -14.13 -36.73
N SER A 136 16.75 -13.70 -35.63
CA SER A 136 16.09 -13.30 -34.41
C SER A 136 15.29 -12.02 -34.66
N SER A 137 14.09 -12.18 -35.20
CA SER A 137 13.03 -11.22 -34.96
C SER A 137 12.62 -11.40 -33.51
N SER A 138 12.88 -10.37 -32.70
CA SER A 138 12.30 -10.23 -31.37
C SER A 138 10.79 -10.33 -31.51
N SER A 139 10.24 -11.51 -31.23
CA SER A 139 8.80 -11.71 -31.16
C SER A 139 8.31 -10.95 -29.95
N SER A 140 7.90 -9.70 -30.19
CA SER A 140 7.08 -8.90 -29.29
C SER A 140 5.87 -9.76 -28.94
N ALA A 141 5.90 -10.45 -27.79
CA ALA A 141 4.69 -11.00 -27.21
C ALA A 141 3.71 -9.83 -27.17
N SER A 142 2.57 -9.96 -27.86
CA SER A 142 1.56 -8.91 -27.92
C SER A 142 1.01 -8.72 -26.51
N THR A 143 1.64 -7.83 -25.75
CA THR A 143 1.17 -7.44 -24.43
C THR A 143 -0.17 -6.74 -24.62
N ASN A 144 -1.19 -7.13 -23.85
CA ASN A 144 -2.54 -6.51 -23.87
C ASN A 144 -2.56 -5.09 -23.29
N TYR A 145 -1.42 -4.40 -23.34
CA TYR A 145 -1.16 -3.06 -22.84
C TYR A 145 0.04 -2.47 -23.59
N SER A 146 0.10 -1.15 -23.62
CA SER A 146 1.12 -0.34 -24.29
C SER A 146 1.58 0.79 -23.38
N ALA A 147 2.80 1.28 -23.56
CA ALA A 147 3.28 2.44 -22.81
C ALA A 147 2.41 3.67 -23.10
N VAL A 148 2.11 4.45 -22.06
CA VAL A 148 1.44 5.74 -22.20
C VAL A 148 2.49 6.79 -22.56
N SER A 149 2.31 7.48 -23.69
CA SER A 149 3.20 8.56 -24.10
C SER A 149 3.22 9.67 -23.06
N GLY A 150 4.40 10.06 -22.60
CA GLY A 150 4.57 11.05 -21.53
C GLY A 150 4.11 10.57 -20.14
N GLY A 151 3.75 9.29 -20.00
CA GLY A 151 3.33 8.73 -18.73
C GLY A 151 4.48 8.63 -17.72
N ALA A 152 4.13 8.61 -16.44
CA ALA A 152 5.13 8.56 -15.37
C ALA A 152 5.98 7.29 -15.47
N SER A 153 7.29 7.44 -15.23
CA SER A 153 8.25 6.34 -15.25
C SER A 153 9.45 6.66 -14.36
N GLY A 154 10.18 5.64 -13.94
CA GLY A 154 11.37 5.82 -13.12
C GLY A 154 11.77 4.57 -12.36
N ASN A 155 12.55 4.77 -11.30
CA ASN A 155 12.90 3.73 -10.35
C ASN A 155 11.89 3.75 -9.19
N GLY A 156 11.71 2.59 -8.57
CA GLY A 156 10.89 2.50 -7.38
C GLY A 156 11.23 1.32 -6.49
N GLU A 157 10.63 1.36 -5.32
CA GLU A 157 10.68 0.32 -4.30
C GLU A 157 9.29 -0.30 -4.14
N THR A 158 9.26 -1.50 -3.58
CA THR A 158 8.00 -2.18 -3.32
C THR A 158 7.94 -2.68 -1.89
N THR A 159 6.74 -2.73 -1.34
CA THR A 159 6.39 -3.56 -0.19
C THR A 159 5.24 -4.50 -0.56
N ARG A 160 4.65 -5.13 0.45
CA ARG A 160 3.49 -6.01 0.32
C ARG A 160 2.52 -5.72 1.46
N TYR A 161 1.23 -5.74 1.15
CA TYR A 161 0.19 -5.58 2.15
C TYR A 161 -1.13 -6.24 1.73
N TRP A 162 -1.98 -6.45 2.74
CA TRP A 162 -3.41 -6.69 2.60
C TRP A 162 -4.09 -6.39 3.93
N ASP A 163 -4.65 -5.21 4.05
CA ASP A 163 -5.30 -4.70 5.27
C ASP A 163 -6.82 -4.85 5.27
N CYS A 164 -7.38 -5.32 4.15
CA CYS A 164 -8.80 -5.44 3.85
C CYS A 164 -9.57 -4.11 3.76
N CYS A 165 -8.93 -2.95 3.95
CA CYS A 165 -9.59 -1.66 3.97
C CYS A 165 -10.24 -1.34 2.62
N LYS A 166 -11.24 -0.47 2.62
CA LYS A 166 -11.70 0.17 1.38
C LYS A 166 -10.54 0.95 0.75
N PRO A 167 -10.14 0.65 -0.50
CA PRO A 167 -9.06 1.38 -1.17
C PRO A 167 -9.40 2.87 -1.38
N SER A 168 -8.43 3.78 -1.28
CA SER A 168 -8.67 5.23 -1.38
C SER A 168 -9.28 5.64 -2.73
N CYS A 169 -8.92 4.99 -3.84
CA CYS A 169 -9.48 5.26 -5.17
C CYS A 169 -10.90 4.71 -5.37
N SER A 170 -11.50 4.10 -4.33
CA SER A 170 -12.91 3.67 -4.32
C SER A 170 -13.86 4.80 -3.91
N TRP A 171 -13.33 5.95 -3.50
CA TRP A 171 -14.12 7.13 -3.21
C TRP A 171 -14.38 7.94 -4.49
N PRO A 172 -15.61 8.42 -4.71
CA PRO A 172 -15.90 9.37 -5.79
C PRO A 172 -15.06 10.66 -5.68
N GLY A 173 -14.76 11.27 -6.82
CA GLY A 173 -14.05 12.55 -6.90
C GLY A 173 -12.52 12.48 -6.79
N LYS A 174 -11.94 11.28 -6.67
CA LYS A 174 -10.49 11.10 -6.51
C LYS A 174 -9.66 11.31 -7.78
N ALA A 175 -10.23 10.98 -8.92
CA ALA A 175 -9.61 11.13 -10.24
C ALA A 175 -10.69 11.16 -11.33
N ASP A 176 -10.33 11.60 -12.53
CA ASP A 176 -11.23 11.52 -13.68
C ASP A 176 -11.28 10.08 -14.24
N VAL A 177 -12.32 9.36 -13.85
CA VAL A 177 -12.50 7.94 -14.14
C VAL A 177 -13.94 7.64 -14.56
N THR A 178 -14.16 6.48 -15.18
CA THR A 178 -15.48 5.97 -15.56
C THR A 178 -16.35 5.66 -14.34
N SER A 179 -15.75 5.10 -13.31
CA SER A 179 -16.31 4.81 -11.99
C SER A 179 -15.13 4.68 -11.02
N PRO A 180 -15.28 4.98 -9.71
CA PRO A 180 -14.28 4.62 -8.71
C PRO A 180 -13.99 3.12 -8.70
N VAL A 181 -12.88 2.74 -8.06
CA VAL A 181 -12.58 1.32 -7.81
C VAL A 181 -13.73 0.68 -7.02
N GLY A 182 -14.19 -0.48 -7.47
CA GLY A 182 -15.16 -1.30 -6.75
C GLY A 182 -14.61 -1.70 -5.38
N SER A 183 -15.39 -1.37 -4.35
CA SER A 183 -15.20 -1.90 -2.99
C SER A 183 -16.33 -2.87 -2.68
N CYS A 184 -16.12 -3.80 -1.76
CA CYS A 184 -17.04 -4.89 -1.50
C CYS A 184 -17.58 -4.87 -0.07
N ASN A 185 -18.76 -5.44 0.10
CA ASN A 185 -19.30 -5.78 1.42
C ASN A 185 -18.40 -6.82 2.11
N LYS A 186 -18.75 -7.18 3.35
CA LYS A 186 -17.99 -8.12 4.19
C LYS A 186 -17.70 -9.48 3.53
N ASP A 187 -18.54 -9.93 2.59
CA ASP A 187 -18.32 -11.16 1.79
C ASP A 187 -17.12 -11.06 0.81
N GLY A 188 -16.60 -9.86 0.58
CA GLY A 188 -15.53 -9.54 -0.36
C GLY A 188 -15.93 -9.74 -1.83
N LYS A 189 -17.22 -9.83 -2.15
CA LYS A 189 -17.71 -10.11 -3.52
C LYS A 189 -18.79 -9.15 -3.97
N THR A 190 -19.79 -8.91 -3.13
CA THR A 190 -20.90 -8.03 -3.49
C THR A 190 -20.41 -6.59 -3.40
N LEU A 191 -20.53 -5.83 -4.49
CA LEU A 191 -20.11 -4.43 -4.51
C LEU A 191 -20.88 -3.63 -3.46
N ALA A 192 -20.15 -2.88 -2.65
CA ALA A 192 -20.70 -1.89 -1.74
C ALA A 192 -21.01 -0.59 -2.50
N ASP A 193 -21.93 0.22 -1.99
CA ASP A 193 -22.11 1.57 -2.51
C ASP A 193 -20.81 2.39 -2.34
N ASN A 194 -20.47 3.20 -3.33
CA ASN A 194 -19.20 3.94 -3.37
C ASN A 194 -19.04 4.94 -2.21
N ASN A 195 -20.12 5.35 -1.55
CA ASN A 195 -20.08 6.22 -0.36
C ASN A 195 -20.14 5.44 0.96
N THR A 196 -20.25 4.11 0.92
CA THR A 196 -20.21 3.27 2.13
C THR A 196 -18.89 3.47 2.86
N GLN A 197 -18.97 3.66 4.18
CA GLN A 197 -17.78 3.92 5.00
C GLN A 197 -16.82 2.72 4.98
N ASN A 198 -15.52 3.04 5.02
CA ASN A 198 -14.42 2.08 5.09
C ASN A 198 -14.50 1.24 6.38
N GLY A 199 -14.45 -0.08 6.23
CA GLY A 199 -14.48 -1.05 7.33
C GLY A 199 -13.31 -0.93 8.32
N CYS A 200 -12.21 -0.29 7.92
CA CYS A 200 -11.08 0.00 8.80
C CYS A 200 -11.32 1.15 9.79
N VAL A 201 -12.41 1.90 9.62
CA VAL A 201 -12.80 3.02 10.49
C VAL A 201 -14.26 2.91 10.92
N GLY A 202 -14.75 1.67 11.11
CA GLY A 202 -16.09 1.38 11.62
C GLY A 202 -17.19 1.23 10.56
N GLY A 203 -16.85 1.29 9.28
CA GLY A 203 -17.80 1.07 8.18
C GLY A 203 -17.99 -0.40 7.77
N SER A 204 -18.52 -0.61 6.57
CA SER A 204 -18.85 -1.94 6.03
C SER A 204 -18.36 -2.20 4.60
N SER A 205 -17.52 -1.31 4.07
CA SER A 205 -16.86 -1.46 2.76
C SER A 205 -15.39 -1.87 2.91
N TYR A 206 -14.97 -2.84 2.11
CA TYR A 206 -13.67 -3.52 2.17
C TYR A 206 -13.07 -3.69 0.76
N THR A 207 -11.79 -4.07 0.68
CA THR A 207 -11.18 -4.50 -0.59
C THR A 207 -11.87 -5.77 -1.12
N CYS A 208 -12.18 -5.79 -2.42
CA CYS A 208 -12.78 -6.94 -3.08
C CYS A 208 -11.81 -8.12 -3.23
N ASN A 209 -12.31 -9.35 -3.13
CA ASN A 209 -11.52 -10.57 -3.23
C ASN A 209 -10.81 -10.66 -4.59
N ASP A 210 -11.36 -10.14 -5.67
CA ASP A 210 -10.76 -10.24 -6.99
C ASP A 210 -9.65 -9.20 -7.26
N ASN A 211 -9.39 -8.29 -6.31
CA ASN A 211 -8.24 -7.38 -6.29
C ASN A 211 -6.93 -8.04 -5.80
N GLN A 212 -6.84 -9.36 -5.95
CA GLN A 212 -5.63 -10.16 -5.70
C GLN A 212 -4.70 -10.18 -6.93
N PRO A 213 -3.41 -10.52 -6.76
CA PRO A 213 -2.49 -10.70 -7.87
C PRO A 213 -2.63 -12.09 -8.51
N TRP A 214 -2.31 -12.21 -9.81
CA TRP A 214 -2.37 -13.48 -10.54
C TRP A 214 -1.29 -13.61 -11.61
N VAL A 215 -1.00 -14.84 -11.99
CA VAL A 215 -0.03 -15.18 -13.05
C VAL A 215 -0.69 -15.04 -14.42
N VAL A 216 0.00 -14.37 -15.35
CA VAL A 216 -0.37 -14.31 -16.77
C VAL A 216 0.52 -15.24 -17.59
N SER A 217 1.81 -15.25 -17.29
CA SER A 217 2.81 -16.17 -17.82
C SER A 217 3.98 -16.31 -16.84
N ASP A 218 4.98 -17.12 -17.17
CA ASP A 218 6.16 -17.29 -16.33
C ASP A 218 6.83 -15.94 -16.00
N ASP A 219 6.82 -14.97 -16.92
CA ASP A 219 7.49 -13.67 -16.75
C ASP A 219 6.56 -12.48 -16.58
N LEU A 220 5.24 -12.70 -16.56
CA LEU A 220 4.24 -11.65 -16.39
C LEU A 220 3.18 -12.04 -15.34
N ALA A 221 2.98 -11.14 -14.38
CA ALA A 221 1.83 -11.16 -13.48
C ALA A 221 1.00 -9.88 -13.62
N TYR A 222 -0.26 -9.95 -13.22
CA TYR A 222 -1.13 -8.79 -13.04
C TYR A 222 -1.56 -8.67 -11.57
N GLY A 223 -1.96 -7.47 -11.16
CA GLY A 223 -2.46 -7.25 -9.82
C GLY A 223 -2.79 -5.79 -9.55
N PHE A 224 -2.71 -5.42 -8.28
CA PHE A 224 -3.09 -4.11 -7.78
C PHE A 224 -2.08 -3.64 -6.74
N ALA A 225 -2.04 -2.32 -6.51
CA ALA A 225 -1.12 -1.74 -5.54
C ALA A 225 -1.71 -0.48 -4.90
N ALA A 226 -1.21 -0.15 -3.71
CA ALA A 226 -1.15 1.24 -3.29
C ALA A 226 0.10 1.88 -3.89
N ALA A 227 0.06 3.17 -4.21
CA ALA A 227 1.25 3.85 -4.71
C ALA A 227 1.44 5.26 -4.12
N SER A 228 2.69 5.69 -4.10
CA SER A 228 3.09 7.09 -3.95
C SER A 228 4.13 7.37 -5.04
N ILE A 229 3.82 8.29 -5.96
CA ILE A 229 4.62 8.52 -7.15
C ILE A 229 5.06 9.99 -7.18
N SER A 230 6.37 10.22 -7.13
CA SER A 230 6.93 11.57 -7.11
C SER A 230 6.39 12.44 -8.27
N GLY A 231 5.99 13.67 -7.94
CA GLY A 231 5.44 14.63 -8.91
C GLY A 231 3.99 14.36 -9.33
N GLY A 232 3.33 13.37 -8.72
CA GLY A 232 1.91 13.06 -8.93
C GLY A 232 1.08 13.23 -7.67
N SER A 233 -0.22 12.99 -7.80
CA SER A 233 -1.20 12.89 -6.71
C SER A 233 -2.23 11.80 -7.02
N GLU A 234 -3.18 11.55 -6.11
CA GLU A 234 -4.30 10.61 -6.34
C GLU A 234 -5.04 10.89 -7.65
N ALA A 235 -5.19 12.17 -8.02
CA ALA A 235 -5.82 12.56 -9.28
C ALA A 235 -5.09 12.01 -10.51
N THR A 236 -3.77 11.82 -10.42
CA THR A 236 -2.93 11.32 -11.52
C THR A 236 -2.76 9.80 -11.51
N TRP A 237 -2.64 9.17 -10.33
CA TRP A 237 -2.35 7.74 -10.25
C TRP A 237 -3.56 6.86 -9.97
N CYS A 238 -4.65 7.37 -9.38
CA CYS A 238 -5.82 6.53 -9.13
C CYS A 238 -6.30 5.92 -10.44
N CYS A 239 -6.42 4.59 -10.43
CA CYS A 239 -6.80 3.74 -11.55
C CYS A 239 -5.85 3.76 -12.76
N ALA A 240 -4.69 4.41 -12.67
CA ALA A 240 -3.63 4.28 -13.66
C ALA A 240 -2.95 2.91 -13.51
N CYS A 241 -2.44 2.39 -14.62
CA CYS A 241 -1.68 1.14 -14.63
C CYS A 241 -0.21 1.38 -14.90
N PHE A 242 0.63 0.54 -14.29
CA PHE A 242 2.08 0.61 -14.41
C PHE A 242 2.64 -0.79 -14.64
N GLU A 243 3.52 -0.93 -15.63
CA GLU A 243 4.39 -2.10 -15.74
C GLU A 243 5.58 -1.89 -14.81
N LEU A 244 5.72 -2.78 -13.83
CA LEU A 244 6.87 -2.88 -12.95
C LEU A 244 7.81 -3.94 -13.52
N THR A 245 9.07 -3.60 -13.72
CA THR A 245 10.13 -4.58 -14.04
C THR A 245 11.04 -4.70 -12.84
N PHE A 246 11.02 -5.85 -12.16
CA PHE A 246 11.82 -6.05 -10.94
C PHE A 246 13.31 -6.06 -11.26
N THR A 247 14.10 -5.34 -10.46
CA THR A 247 15.55 -5.17 -10.68
C THR A 247 16.41 -5.92 -9.67
N SER A 248 15.81 -6.48 -8.61
CA SER A 248 16.50 -7.24 -7.55
C SER A 248 15.71 -8.48 -7.10
N THR A 249 16.30 -9.23 -6.15
CA THR A 249 15.79 -10.50 -5.57
C THR A 249 15.61 -11.65 -6.59
N ALA A 250 14.88 -12.70 -6.20
CA ALA A 250 14.62 -13.88 -7.03
C ALA A 250 13.67 -13.64 -8.22
N VAL A 251 12.96 -12.49 -8.23
CA VAL A 251 12.04 -12.10 -9.31
C VAL A 251 12.65 -11.09 -10.29
N LYS A 252 13.95 -10.77 -10.16
CA LYS A 252 14.66 -9.87 -11.09
C LYS A 252 14.39 -10.26 -12.56
N GLY A 253 14.02 -9.27 -13.36
CA GLY A 253 13.68 -9.41 -14.78
C GLY A 253 12.22 -9.75 -15.06
N LYS A 254 11.47 -10.26 -14.06
CA LYS A 254 10.04 -10.48 -14.21
C LYS A 254 9.28 -9.17 -14.22
N LYS A 255 8.10 -9.19 -14.84
CA LYS A 255 7.23 -8.03 -15.00
C LYS A 255 5.91 -8.24 -14.26
N MET A 256 5.40 -7.17 -13.67
CA MET A 256 4.07 -7.13 -13.09
C MET A 256 3.34 -5.87 -13.56
N VAL A 257 2.16 -6.00 -14.17
CA VAL A 257 1.31 -4.82 -14.42
C VAL A 257 0.33 -4.68 -13.28
N VAL A 258 0.38 -3.52 -12.62
CA VAL A 258 -0.52 -3.21 -11.51
C VAL A 258 -1.43 -2.04 -11.86
N GLN A 259 -2.67 -2.08 -11.41
CA GLN A 259 -3.49 -0.86 -11.29
C GLN A 259 -3.35 -0.30 -9.88
N VAL A 260 -3.16 1.01 -9.78
CA VAL A 260 -3.13 1.71 -8.50
C VAL A 260 -4.56 1.95 -8.02
N THR A 261 -4.91 1.35 -6.89
CA THR A 261 -6.26 1.47 -6.28
C THR A 261 -6.26 2.18 -4.95
N ASN A 262 -5.08 2.44 -4.38
CA ASN A 262 -4.91 3.05 -3.09
C ASN A 262 -3.68 3.98 -3.07
N THR A 263 -3.56 4.80 -2.05
CA THR A 263 -2.38 5.62 -1.78
C THR A 263 -1.76 5.21 -0.45
N GLY A 264 -0.44 5.04 -0.42
CA GLY A 264 0.32 4.77 0.81
C GLY A 264 0.95 6.05 1.36
N SER A 265 0.67 6.39 2.62
CA SER A 265 1.11 7.66 3.25
C SER A 265 2.60 7.71 3.61
N ASP A 266 3.22 6.55 3.86
CA ASP A 266 4.53 6.48 4.54
C ASP A 266 5.71 6.15 3.61
N LEU A 267 5.48 6.13 2.30
CA LEU A 267 6.39 5.43 1.38
C LEU A 267 7.03 6.34 0.34
N GLY A 268 6.93 7.66 0.51
CA GLY A 268 7.75 8.61 -0.24
C GLY A 268 9.19 8.51 0.23
N SER A 269 10.07 7.94 -0.58
CA SER A 269 11.50 7.91 -0.30
C SER A 269 12.23 8.87 -1.22
N ASN A 270 13.38 9.32 -0.74
CA ASN A 270 14.39 10.07 -1.51
C ASN A 270 14.95 9.29 -2.73
N THR A 271 14.34 8.15 -3.12
CA THR A 271 14.81 7.18 -4.12
C THR A 271 13.84 6.92 -5.28
N GLY A 272 12.62 7.46 -5.28
CA GLY A 272 11.71 7.37 -6.43
C GLY A 272 10.23 7.18 -6.06
N ALA A 273 9.52 6.34 -6.81
CA ALA A 273 8.14 5.95 -6.51
C ALA A 273 8.11 4.71 -5.61
N HIS A 274 7.03 4.55 -4.86
CA HIS A 274 6.81 3.35 -4.07
C HIS A 274 5.48 2.69 -4.42
N PHE A 275 5.51 1.37 -4.55
CA PHE A 275 4.33 0.55 -4.84
C PHE A 275 4.17 -0.53 -3.76
N ASP A 276 3.15 -0.39 -2.92
CA ASP A 276 2.80 -1.42 -1.95
C ASP A 276 1.87 -2.44 -2.61
N LEU A 277 2.39 -3.63 -2.91
CA LEU A 277 1.70 -4.61 -3.74
C LEU A 277 0.61 -5.33 -2.92
N GLN A 278 -0.63 -5.32 -3.43
CA GLN A 278 -1.72 -6.04 -2.78
C GLN A 278 -1.52 -7.55 -2.95
N MET A 279 -1.29 -8.23 -1.84
CA MET A 279 -1.22 -9.69 -1.79
C MET A 279 -1.72 -10.18 -0.42
N PRO A 280 -2.80 -10.99 -0.36
CA PRO A 280 -3.30 -11.50 0.90
C PRO A 280 -2.24 -12.21 1.72
N GLY A 281 -2.19 -11.89 3.02
CA GLY A 281 -1.13 -12.37 3.90
C GLY A 281 0.19 -11.62 3.73
N GLY A 282 0.22 -10.48 3.02
CA GLY A 282 1.36 -9.56 2.96
C GLY A 282 1.60 -8.76 4.25
N GLY A 283 0.66 -8.78 5.19
CA GLY A 283 0.66 -7.98 6.41
C GLY A 283 -0.41 -6.90 6.33
N VAL A 284 -1.05 -6.60 7.46
CA VAL A 284 -2.12 -5.60 7.53
C VAL A 284 -1.57 -4.18 7.69
N GLY A 285 -0.34 -4.05 8.18
CA GLY A 285 0.31 -2.76 8.37
C GLY A 285 -0.37 -1.92 9.45
N ILE A 286 -0.62 -0.65 9.16
CA ILE A 286 -1.17 0.31 10.12
C ILE A 286 -2.60 -0.08 10.53
N TYR A 287 -3.45 -0.39 9.56
CA TYR A 287 -4.85 -0.77 9.79
C TYR A 287 -5.03 -2.27 9.81
N ASN A 288 -6.18 -2.71 10.35
CA ASN A 288 -6.57 -4.11 10.28
C ASN A 288 -8.09 -4.23 10.09
N GLY A 289 -8.55 -3.92 8.87
CA GLY A 289 -9.93 -4.22 8.47
C GLY A 289 -10.18 -5.72 8.33
N CYS A 290 -9.13 -6.54 8.25
CA CYS A 290 -9.28 -7.99 8.16
C CYS A 290 -9.84 -8.59 9.44
N ALA A 291 -9.60 -7.98 10.60
CA ALA A 291 -10.25 -8.36 11.86
C ALA A 291 -11.77 -8.21 11.77
N THR A 292 -12.25 -7.07 11.26
CA THR A 292 -13.70 -6.80 11.15
C THR A 292 -14.34 -7.52 9.96
N GLN A 293 -13.61 -7.77 8.87
CA GLN A 293 -14.11 -8.48 7.70
C GLN A 293 -14.12 -10.00 7.88
N TRP A 294 -13.02 -10.58 8.36
CA TRP A 294 -12.76 -12.02 8.31
C TRP A 294 -12.48 -12.64 9.69
N GLY A 295 -12.51 -11.84 10.77
CA GLY A 295 -12.10 -12.33 12.09
C GLY A 295 -10.61 -12.65 12.16
N ALA A 296 -9.78 -11.98 11.37
CA ALA A 296 -8.33 -12.13 11.45
C ALA A 296 -7.79 -11.73 12.84
N PRO A 297 -6.65 -12.28 13.28
CA PRO A 297 -6.00 -11.85 14.52
C PRO A 297 -5.65 -10.36 14.53
N THR A 298 -5.32 -9.82 15.70
CA THR A 298 -5.01 -8.39 15.91
C THR A 298 -3.92 -7.86 14.98
N ASP A 299 -2.92 -8.68 14.66
CA ASP A 299 -1.81 -8.34 13.75
C ASP A 299 -2.00 -8.91 12.32
N GLY A 300 -3.20 -9.40 12.02
CA GLY A 300 -3.49 -10.15 10.79
C GLY A 300 -3.08 -11.62 10.89
N TRP A 301 -3.01 -12.30 9.74
CA TRP A 301 -2.74 -13.75 9.69
C TRP A 301 -1.27 -14.15 9.90
N GLY A 302 -0.38 -13.17 10.12
CA GLY A 302 1.04 -13.37 10.35
C GLY A 302 1.61 -12.17 11.09
N ALA A 303 2.84 -11.77 10.77
CA ALA A 303 3.40 -10.52 11.30
C ALA A 303 2.60 -9.31 10.79
N ARG A 304 2.41 -8.30 11.65
CA ARG A 304 1.69 -7.07 11.29
C ARG A 304 2.20 -6.45 9.99
N TYR A 305 3.53 -6.39 9.86
CA TYR A 305 4.23 -5.98 8.65
C TYR A 305 4.94 -7.19 8.05
N GLY A 306 4.72 -7.47 6.76
CA GLY A 306 5.29 -8.61 6.05
C GLY A 306 4.47 -9.90 6.12
N GLY A 307 3.50 -9.99 7.05
CA GLY A 307 2.45 -10.99 7.05
C GLY A 307 2.90 -12.43 7.28
N VAL A 308 2.31 -13.36 6.54
CA VAL A 308 2.62 -14.79 6.67
C VAL A 308 4.06 -15.10 6.23
N SER A 309 4.62 -16.18 6.75
CA SER A 309 6.03 -16.54 6.58
C SER A 309 6.27 -17.68 5.58
N SER A 310 5.24 -18.49 5.33
CA SER A 310 5.32 -19.68 4.48
C SER A 310 4.06 -19.88 3.62
N ALA A 311 4.19 -20.66 2.55
CA ALA A 311 3.05 -21.01 1.69
C ALA A 311 1.99 -21.84 2.42
N SER A 312 2.39 -22.63 3.43
CA SER A 312 1.45 -23.38 4.28
C SER A 312 0.58 -22.45 5.12
N ASP A 313 1.11 -21.32 5.59
CA ASP A 313 0.33 -20.35 6.39
C ASP A 313 -0.86 -19.77 5.60
N CYS A 314 -0.84 -19.86 4.25
CA CYS A 314 -1.98 -19.46 3.43
C CYS A 314 -3.25 -20.26 3.75
N SER A 315 -3.18 -21.44 4.38
CA SER A 315 -4.39 -22.16 4.82
C SER A 315 -5.13 -21.46 5.96
N ASN A 316 -4.46 -20.55 6.68
CA ASN A 316 -5.06 -19.78 7.78
C ASN A 316 -5.89 -18.59 7.28
N LEU A 317 -5.78 -18.25 5.99
CA LEU A 317 -6.56 -17.20 5.35
C LEU A 317 -7.91 -17.75 4.86
N PRO A 318 -8.94 -16.89 4.72
CA PRO A 318 -10.18 -17.24 4.05
C PRO A 318 -9.92 -17.88 2.69
N SER A 319 -10.69 -18.90 2.34
CA SER A 319 -10.50 -19.66 1.08
C SER A 319 -10.44 -18.76 -0.16
N ALA A 320 -11.23 -17.68 -0.17
CA ALA A 320 -11.26 -16.68 -1.24
C ALA A 320 -9.91 -15.95 -1.44
N LEU A 321 -9.09 -15.84 -0.40
CA LEU A 321 -7.83 -15.09 -0.39
C LEU A 321 -6.57 -15.97 -0.54
N GLN A 322 -6.72 -17.29 -0.50
CA GLN A 322 -5.58 -18.19 -0.51
C GLN A 322 -4.84 -18.21 -1.86
N ALA A 323 -5.53 -17.89 -2.96
CA ALA A 323 -4.92 -17.88 -4.29
C ALA A 323 -3.86 -16.77 -4.40
N GLY A 324 -4.20 -15.54 -4.02
CA GLY A 324 -3.26 -14.41 -3.97
C GLY A 324 -2.17 -14.61 -2.92
N CYS A 325 -2.48 -15.23 -1.79
CA CYS A 325 -1.46 -15.62 -0.81
C CYS A 325 -0.45 -16.61 -1.41
N LYS A 326 -0.92 -17.65 -2.10
CA LYS A 326 -0.03 -18.64 -2.74
C LYS A 326 0.74 -18.05 -3.91
N TRP A 327 0.20 -17.05 -4.62
CA TRP A 327 0.92 -16.31 -5.65
C TRP A 327 2.22 -15.70 -5.11
N ARG A 328 2.20 -15.16 -3.87
CA ARG A 328 3.38 -14.59 -3.21
C ARG A 328 4.53 -15.60 -3.15
N PHE A 329 4.24 -16.84 -2.78
CA PHE A 329 5.28 -17.87 -2.61
C PHE A 329 5.63 -18.59 -3.91
N GLY A 330 4.69 -18.67 -4.85
CA GLY A 330 4.89 -19.28 -6.17
C GLY A 330 5.60 -18.34 -7.14
N TRP A 331 4.82 -17.60 -7.93
CA TRP A 331 5.35 -16.74 -9.00
C TRP A 331 6.26 -15.64 -8.48
N PHE A 332 5.89 -15.01 -7.35
CA PHE A 332 6.66 -13.93 -6.75
C PHE A 332 7.82 -14.43 -5.87
N LYS A 333 7.98 -15.76 -5.73
CA LYS A 333 9.10 -16.43 -5.04
C LYS A 333 9.42 -15.89 -3.64
N ASN A 334 8.39 -15.39 -2.94
CA ASN A 334 8.50 -14.73 -1.64
C ASN A 334 9.58 -13.63 -1.61
N ALA A 335 9.72 -12.90 -2.72
CA ALA A 335 10.67 -11.79 -2.81
C ALA A 335 10.35 -10.74 -1.73
N ASP A 336 11.37 -10.36 -0.97
CA ASP A 336 11.25 -9.37 0.09
C ASP A 336 11.58 -7.99 -0.48
N ASN A 337 10.54 -7.18 -0.68
CA ASN A 337 10.61 -5.78 -1.10
C ASN A 337 11.54 -5.52 -2.30
N PRO A 338 11.34 -6.21 -3.44
CA PRO A 338 12.19 -6.02 -4.60
C PRO A 338 12.12 -4.59 -5.13
N THR A 339 13.29 -4.00 -5.39
CA THR A 339 13.40 -2.80 -6.21
C THR A 339 12.93 -3.06 -7.64
N MET A 340 12.49 -2.01 -8.33
CA MET A 340 11.98 -2.12 -9.69
C MET A 340 12.19 -0.83 -10.49
N THR A 341 12.03 -0.93 -11.81
CA THR A 341 11.69 0.22 -12.64
C THR A 341 10.21 0.16 -12.99
N TYR A 342 9.58 1.31 -13.17
CA TYR A 342 8.17 1.40 -13.56
C TYR A 342 8.00 2.30 -14.79
N LYS A 343 6.93 2.03 -15.54
CA LYS A 343 6.40 2.93 -16.56
C LYS A 343 4.89 2.82 -16.62
N GLN A 344 4.22 3.95 -16.82
CA GLN A 344 2.79 3.98 -17.02
C GLN A 344 2.41 3.30 -18.33
N VAL A 345 1.36 2.48 -18.28
CA VAL A 345 0.84 1.72 -19.41
C VAL A 345 -0.68 1.85 -19.48
N THR A 346 -1.24 1.61 -20.66
CA THR A 346 -2.68 1.40 -20.79
C THR A 346 -3.11 0.24 -19.91
N CYS A 347 -4.23 0.38 -19.21
CA CYS A 347 -4.67 -0.69 -18.33
C CYS A 347 -5.17 -1.89 -19.14
N PRO A 348 -4.63 -3.10 -18.90
CA PRO A 348 -5.22 -4.31 -19.47
C PRO A 348 -6.67 -4.46 -19.05
N LYS A 349 -7.56 -4.86 -19.97
CA LYS A 349 -8.98 -5.12 -19.66
C LYS A 349 -9.17 -6.14 -18.53
N ALA A 350 -8.25 -7.11 -18.42
CA ALA A 350 -8.28 -8.11 -17.35
C ALA A 350 -8.13 -7.50 -15.94
N ILE A 351 -7.50 -6.31 -15.83
CA ILE A 351 -7.37 -5.58 -14.57
C ILE A 351 -8.59 -4.68 -14.35
N THR A 352 -8.98 -3.88 -15.35
CA THR A 352 -10.10 -2.94 -15.19
C THR A 352 -11.46 -3.62 -15.07
N ALA A 353 -11.62 -4.83 -15.61
CA ALA A 353 -12.84 -5.63 -15.42
C ALA A 353 -13.05 -6.09 -13.97
N LYS A 354 -11.98 -6.17 -13.17
CA LYS A 354 -12.05 -6.52 -11.74
C LYS A 354 -12.31 -5.27 -10.89
N SER A 355 -11.56 -4.20 -11.14
CA SER A 355 -11.72 -2.97 -10.35
C SER A 355 -12.94 -2.14 -10.74
N GLY A 356 -13.48 -2.31 -11.95
CA GLY A 356 -14.52 -1.43 -12.49
C GLY A 356 -14.04 -0.01 -12.81
N CYS A 357 -12.75 0.30 -12.64
CA CYS A 357 -12.22 1.65 -12.78
C CYS A 357 -11.31 1.77 -14.00
N SER A 358 -11.62 2.74 -14.88
CA SER A 358 -10.76 3.13 -16.00
C SER A 358 -10.64 4.65 -16.04
N ARG A 359 -9.44 5.17 -16.28
CA ARG A 359 -9.21 6.61 -16.51
C ARG A 359 -9.78 7.02 -17.87
N LYS A 360 -10.35 8.23 -17.95
CA LYS A 360 -10.95 8.76 -19.19
C LYS A 360 -9.92 9.26 -20.19
#